data_AF-A0A1M6PAM5-F1
#
_entry.id   AF-A0A1M6PAM5-F1
#
_cell.length_a   1.000
_cell.length_b   1.000
_cell.length_c   1.000
_cell.angle_alpha   90.00
_cell.angle_beta   90.00
_cell.angle_gamma   90.00
#
_symmetry.space_group_name_H-M   'P 1'
#
loop_
_entity.id
_entity.type
_entity.pdbx_description
1 polymer ?
#
loop_
_entity_poly.entity_id
_entity_poly.type
_entity_poly.pdbx_seq_one_letter_code
_entity_poly.pdbx_strand_id
1 'polypeptide(L)'
;MDILKPFSDLIHENRALEYEAIGWDDGKSMVTLGGASYLIPFDRNKNGLDNYPFAVEIRNLMGIHQIEWTKLIVLDFYLSALHHLEYTAYLPWYSRLIEGFFNIKALKNSFNRIEKLPYFELVSAYIDLLIDEIPKEEKFTLASGLAAYLYTLIPAESHRREYIDGDEHYYYYRNKDYIAGSHEIGYWLNLMAKNHYDDQSFMQYFSLCYQYYRASLYTIDATLNLADFGRALSLEIIDENEVYKELMDRPLSLANIRVFTSSHQHNRDELLNYPRLMELGKTAVEKIARIEVMRGELNTEVTHLAAGIQKCYGADLFGAILLGAEKDTYVRGYNFVDGDCTKKQMLSHLLKCCYPNSEDSAVTLKALLEGKKITDRQLVEGAMYAPQWLDIVSEYLGYEGLKSAC
;
A
#
# COMPACT_ATOMS: atom_id res chain seq x y z
N MET A 1 18.67 26.31 10.30
CA MET A 1 20.13 26.32 10.54
C MET A 1 20.43 26.31 12.02
N ASP A 2 20.02 27.33 12.78
CA ASP A 2 20.39 27.47 14.20
C ASP A 2 19.91 26.31 15.09
N ILE A 3 18.80 25.66 14.74
CA ILE A 3 18.27 24.48 15.46
C ILE A 3 19.07 23.20 15.16
N LEU A 4 19.58 23.03 13.94
CA LEU A 4 20.27 21.80 13.51
C LEU A 4 21.77 21.83 13.81
N LYS A 5 22.35 23.04 13.88
CA LYS A 5 23.77 23.23 14.09
C LYS A 5 24.30 22.54 15.37
N PRO A 6 23.62 22.62 16.54
CA PRO A 6 24.07 21.93 17.75
C PRO A 6 24.19 20.40 17.59
N PHE A 7 23.29 19.78 16.82
CA PHE A 7 23.34 18.34 16.52
C PHE A 7 24.56 18.01 15.64
N SER A 8 24.80 18.81 14.60
CA SER A 8 25.96 18.68 13.72
C SER A 8 27.27 18.88 14.48
N ASP A 9 27.34 19.89 15.35
CA ASP A 9 28.53 20.21 16.16
C ASP A 9 28.82 19.04 17.13
N LEU A 10 27.80 18.48 17.80
CA LEU A 10 27.94 17.29 18.67
C LEU A 10 28.52 16.08 17.92
N ILE A 11 28.02 15.78 16.71
CA ILE A 11 28.54 14.69 15.88
C ILE A 11 29.97 15.00 15.43
N HIS A 12 30.25 16.24 15.03
CA HIS A 12 31.57 16.64 14.56
C HIS A 12 32.64 16.51 15.66
N GLU A 13 32.34 16.97 16.88
CA GLU A 13 33.22 16.85 18.04
C GLU A 13 33.54 15.39 18.37
N ASN A 14 32.58 14.50 18.15
CA ASN A 14 32.68 13.07 18.46
C ASN A 14 32.86 12.17 17.22
N ARG A 15 33.24 12.74 16.07
CA ARG A 15 33.32 12.01 14.79
C ARG A 15 34.27 10.81 14.80
N ALA A 16 35.25 10.80 15.70
CA ALA A 16 36.22 9.73 15.87
C ALA A 16 35.76 8.65 16.86
N LEU A 17 34.54 8.76 17.42
CA LEU A 17 33.98 7.72 18.28
C LEU A 17 33.84 6.41 17.49
N GLU A 18 34.42 5.36 18.05
CA GLU A 18 34.23 3.98 17.59
C GLU A 18 33.32 3.23 18.56
N TYR A 19 32.35 2.49 18.04
CA TYR A 19 31.45 1.64 18.82
C TYR A 19 31.16 0.33 18.11
N GLU A 20 30.82 -0.70 18.89
CA GLU A 20 30.42 -2.00 18.37
C GLU A 20 28.93 -1.97 17.97
N ALA A 21 28.62 -2.49 16.79
CA ALA A 21 27.26 -2.67 16.28
C ALA A 21 27.00 -4.16 16.00
N ILE A 22 25.85 -4.65 16.45
CA ILE A 22 25.38 -6.02 16.27
C ILE A 22 24.43 -6.08 15.06
N GLY A 23 24.77 -6.93 14.11
CA GLY A 23 23.99 -7.21 12.90
C GLY A 23 22.79 -8.12 13.14
N TRP A 24 22.00 -8.34 12.09
CA TRP A 24 20.82 -9.23 12.12
C TRP A 24 21.16 -10.71 12.38
N ASP A 25 22.41 -11.09 12.08
CA ASP A 25 22.97 -12.43 12.24
C ASP A 25 23.80 -12.56 13.53
N ASP A 26 23.63 -11.64 14.48
CA ASP A 26 24.45 -11.47 15.68
C ASP A 26 25.93 -11.17 15.38
N GLY A 27 26.27 -10.88 14.12
CA GLY A 27 27.61 -10.49 13.69
C GLY A 27 28.01 -9.13 14.27
N LYS A 28 29.22 -9.03 14.81
CA LYS A 28 29.73 -7.79 15.41
C LYS A 28 30.63 -7.04 14.45
N SER A 29 30.42 -5.73 14.35
CA SER A 29 31.24 -4.84 13.53
C SER A 29 31.60 -3.58 14.31
N MET A 30 32.81 -3.06 14.08
CA MET A 30 33.22 -1.76 14.62
C MET A 30 32.79 -0.66 13.64
N VAL A 31 32.14 0.37 14.17
CA VAL A 31 31.65 1.52 13.42
C VAL A 31 32.31 2.78 13.94
N THR A 32 32.86 3.59 13.04
CA THR A 32 33.30 4.96 13.33
C THR A 32 32.19 5.93 12.99
N LEU A 33 31.69 6.70 13.96
CA LEU A 33 30.52 7.58 13.80
C LEU A 33 30.64 8.52 12.60
N GLY A 34 31.74 9.27 12.52
CA GLY A 34 31.95 10.27 11.47
C GLY A 34 32.30 9.70 10.10
N GLY A 35 32.55 8.39 10.01
CA GLY A 35 32.79 7.68 8.76
C GLY A 35 31.54 7.04 8.17
N ALA A 36 30.42 7.01 8.91
CA ALA A 36 29.18 6.39 8.47
C ALA A 36 28.31 7.36 7.66
N SER A 37 27.72 6.88 6.57
CA SER A 37 26.76 7.65 5.76
C SER A 37 25.36 7.70 6.36
N TYR A 38 25.06 6.83 7.33
CA TYR A 38 23.80 6.75 8.05
C TYR A 38 24.07 6.29 9.49
N LEU A 39 23.14 6.57 10.40
CA LEU A 39 23.26 6.19 11.81
C LEU A 39 23.15 4.65 11.95
N ILE A 40 24.11 4.02 12.63
CA ILE A 40 24.11 2.57 12.83
C ILE A 40 23.73 2.28 14.29
N PRO A 41 22.71 1.43 14.54
CA PRO A 41 22.32 1.09 15.91
C PRO A 41 23.38 0.20 16.59
N PHE A 42 23.42 0.24 17.92
CA PHE A 42 24.19 -0.73 18.71
C PHE A 42 23.72 -2.17 18.45
N ASP A 43 22.41 -2.35 18.25
CA ASP A 43 21.78 -3.65 18.02
C ASP A 43 20.67 -3.52 16.99
N ARG A 44 20.82 -4.12 15.80
CA ARG A 44 19.83 -4.01 14.74
C ARG A 44 18.45 -4.58 15.10
N ASN A 45 18.34 -5.38 16.16
CA ASN A 45 17.06 -5.92 16.63
C ASN A 45 16.34 -5.01 17.64
N LYS A 46 16.94 -3.88 18.02
CA LYS A 46 16.36 -2.91 18.96
C LYS A 46 15.98 -1.62 18.24
N ASN A 47 15.00 -0.93 18.81
CA ASN A 47 14.49 0.35 18.31
C ASN A 47 14.69 1.46 19.33
N GLY A 48 14.49 2.70 18.89
CA GLY A 48 14.52 3.89 19.74
C GLY A 48 15.91 4.49 19.92
N LEU A 49 15.92 5.72 20.41
CA LEU A 49 17.12 6.56 20.49
C LEU A 49 18.22 5.98 21.39
N ASP A 50 17.87 5.26 22.46
CA ASP A 50 18.85 4.63 23.36
C ASP A 50 19.67 3.51 22.72
N ASN A 51 19.26 3.07 21.52
CA ASN A 51 20.01 2.12 20.72
C ASN A 51 21.09 2.78 19.84
N TYR A 52 21.38 4.06 20.07
CA TYR A 52 22.35 4.83 19.30
C TYR A 52 23.28 5.66 20.20
N PRO A 53 24.48 6.02 19.71
CA PRO A 53 25.36 6.95 20.42
C PRO A 53 24.66 8.25 20.77
N PHE A 54 25.05 8.86 21.90
CA PHE A 54 24.62 10.20 22.32
C PHE A 54 23.12 10.38 22.62
N ALA A 55 22.38 9.31 22.92
CA ALA A 55 20.94 9.40 23.20
C ALA A 55 20.59 10.45 24.26
N VAL A 56 21.37 10.53 25.33
CA VAL A 56 21.15 11.50 26.43
C VAL A 56 21.45 12.92 25.98
N GLU A 57 22.57 13.13 25.29
CA GLU A 57 23.02 14.42 24.78
C GLU A 57 22.04 14.97 23.73
N ILE A 58 21.54 14.12 22.84
CA ILE A 58 20.55 14.45 21.81
C ILE A 58 19.24 14.92 22.47
N ARG A 59 18.76 14.24 23.51
CA ARG A 59 17.60 14.71 24.30
C ARG A 59 17.90 16.03 25.03
N ASN A 60 19.11 16.21 25.55
CA ASN A 60 19.49 17.45 26.23
C ASN A 60 19.52 18.65 25.27
N LEU A 61 19.88 18.46 24.00
CA LEU A 61 19.81 19.51 22.98
C LEU A 61 18.39 20.06 22.82
N MET A 62 17.38 19.20 22.90
CA MET A 62 15.97 19.61 22.87
C MET A 62 15.65 20.58 24.02
N GLY A 63 16.09 20.25 25.24
CA GLY A 63 15.87 21.07 26.43
C GLY A 63 16.63 22.40 26.40
N ILE A 64 17.92 22.38 26.06
CA ILE A 64 18.78 23.56 26.01
C ILE A 64 18.26 24.59 24.99
N HIS A 65 17.80 24.11 23.83
CA HIS A 65 17.30 24.96 22.76
C HIS A 65 15.79 25.20 22.82
N GLN A 66 15.10 24.75 23.87
CA GLN A 66 13.65 24.90 24.06
C GLN A 66 12.85 24.45 22.83
N ILE A 67 13.27 23.33 22.25
CA ILE A 67 12.60 22.72 21.10
C ILE A 67 11.40 21.94 21.65
N GLU A 68 10.21 22.49 21.44
CA GLU A 68 8.95 21.82 21.76
C GLU A 68 8.64 20.74 20.72
N TRP A 69 7.85 19.73 21.11
CA TRP A 69 7.43 18.64 20.21
C TRP A 69 6.81 19.16 18.90
N THR A 70 5.94 20.18 18.98
CA THR A 70 5.35 20.79 17.77
C THR A 70 6.40 21.34 16.82
N LYS A 71 7.44 22.01 17.34
CA LYS A 71 8.53 22.54 16.52
C LYS A 71 9.37 21.43 15.91
N LEU A 72 9.55 20.33 16.64
CA LEU A 72 10.27 19.16 16.14
C LEU A 72 9.51 18.48 14.99
N ILE A 73 8.20 18.28 15.13
CA ILE A 73 7.36 17.71 14.05
C ILE A 73 7.38 18.62 12.81
N VAL A 74 7.27 19.93 13.00
CA VAL A 74 7.34 20.88 11.87
C VAL A 74 8.74 20.90 11.24
N LEU A 75 9.80 20.73 12.03
CA LEU A 75 11.16 20.60 11.51
C LEU A 75 11.30 19.33 10.66
N ASP A 76 10.80 18.19 11.14
CA ASP A 76 10.77 16.93 10.40
C ASP A 76 9.99 17.04 9.08
N PHE A 77 8.81 17.66 9.11
CA PHE A 77 8.07 18.02 7.89
C PHE A 77 8.95 18.78 6.89
N TYR A 78 9.63 19.83 7.34
CA TYR A 78 10.47 20.62 6.44
C TYR A 78 11.68 19.84 5.94
N LEU A 79 12.34 19.03 6.78
CA LEU A 79 13.47 18.19 6.37
C LEU A 79 13.06 17.16 5.33
N SER A 80 11.94 16.46 5.53
CA SER A 80 11.41 15.52 4.54
C SER A 80 11.01 16.22 3.23
N ALA A 81 10.42 17.42 3.31
CA ALA A 81 10.04 18.18 2.14
C ALA A 81 11.23 18.65 1.29
N LEU A 82 12.41 18.87 1.88
CA LEU A 82 13.60 19.32 1.14
C LEU A 82 13.92 18.41 -0.04
N HIS A 83 13.94 17.10 0.17
CA HIS A 83 14.26 16.13 -0.86
C HIS A 83 13.24 16.19 -2.00
N HIS A 84 11.94 16.25 -1.70
CA HIS A 84 10.89 16.32 -2.72
C HIS A 84 10.96 17.61 -3.56
N LEU A 85 11.26 18.73 -2.92
CA LEU A 85 11.26 20.05 -3.54
C LEU A 85 12.41 20.32 -4.50
N GLU A 86 13.49 19.55 -4.39
CA GLU A 86 14.63 19.58 -5.31
C GLU A 86 14.26 18.96 -6.66
N TYR A 87 13.56 17.82 -6.65
CA TYR A 87 13.31 17.02 -7.84
C TYR A 87 11.92 17.21 -8.46
N THR A 88 11.04 18.00 -7.83
CA THR A 88 9.65 18.16 -8.30
C THR A 88 9.38 19.53 -8.90
N ALA A 89 8.98 19.55 -10.18
CA ALA A 89 8.57 20.75 -10.90
C ALA A 89 7.06 21.02 -10.75
N TYR A 90 6.68 21.74 -9.70
CA TYR A 90 5.28 22.10 -9.47
C TYR A 90 4.71 23.09 -10.49
N LEU A 91 3.46 22.87 -10.86
CA LEU A 91 2.70 23.83 -11.67
C LEU A 91 2.55 25.16 -10.92
N PRO A 92 2.48 26.31 -11.64
CA PRO A 92 2.49 27.63 -11.01
C PRO A 92 1.37 27.88 -10.00
N TRP A 93 0.20 27.26 -10.21
CA TRP A 93 -0.94 27.40 -9.31
C TRP A 93 -0.67 26.71 -7.96
N TYR A 94 -0.08 25.51 -8.00
CA TYR A 94 0.23 24.74 -6.80
C TYR A 94 1.39 25.36 -6.04
N SER A 95 2.43 25.81 -6.75
CA SER A 95 3.53 26.58 -6.18
C SER A 95 3.04 27.81 -5.38
N ARG A 96 2.02 28.52 -5.87
CA ARG A 96 1.41 29.64 -5.14
C ARG A 96 0.61 29.20 -3.92
N LEU A 97 -0.09 28.07 -4.03
CA LEU A 97 -0.88 27.50 -2.94
C LEU A 97 0.02 27.10 -1.76
N ILE A 98 1.02 26.24 -2.00
CA ILE A 98 1.90 25.74 -0.94
C ILE A 98 2.80 26.84 -0.36
N GLU A 99 3.17 27.85 -1.16
CA GLU A 99 3.90 29.01 -0.65
C GLU A 99 3.07 29.76 0.42
N GLY A 100 1.75 29.85 0.22
CA GLY A 100 0.84 30.47 1.17
C GLY A 100 0.69 29.72 2.49
N PHE A 101 1.01 28.42 2.53
CA PHE A 101 0.87 27.57 3.72
C PHE A 101 2.19 27.32 4.43
N PHE A 102 3.25 27.04 3.67
CA PHE A 102 4.48 26.45 4.19
C PHE A 102 5.73 27.30 3.92
N ASN A 103 5.61 28.46 3.27
CA ASN A 103 6.75 29.34 2.96
C ASN A 103 7.92 28.58 2.29
N ILE A 104 7.57 27.75 1.30
CA ILE A 104 8.46 26.82 0.62
C ILE A 104 9.63 27.54 -0.07
N LYS A 105 9.47 28.80 -0.50
CA LYS A 105 10.59 29.57 -1.05
C LYS A 105 11.67 29.86 -0.02
N ALA A 106 11.29 30.21 1.22
CA ALA A 106 12.28 30.41 2.28
C ALA A 106 13.06 29.12 2.57
N LEU A 107 12.35 27.99 2.51
CA LEU A 107 12.95 26.66 2.63
C LEU A 107 13.91 26.35 1.47
N LYS A 108 13.47 26.51 0.20
CA LYS A 108 14.32 26.33 -1.00
C LYS A 108 15.58 27.22 -0.97
N ASN A 109 15.45 28.47 -0.53
CA ASN A 109 16.60 29.37 -0.39
C ASN A 109 17.58 28.91 0.70
N SER A 110 17.08 28.18 1.70
CA SER A 110 17.88 27.63 2.80
C SER A 110 18.43 26.23 2.50
N PHE A 111 17.88 25.52 1.51
CA PHE A 111 18.23 24.14 1.14
C PHE A 111 19.74 23.95 0.99
N ASN A 112 20.36 24.73 0.09
CA ASN A 112 21.80 24.68 -0.16
C ASN A 112 22.67 24.88 1.09
N ARG A 113 22.13 25.49 2.15
CA ARG A 113 22.83 25.70 3.42
C ARG A 113 22.57 24.56 4.40
N ILE A 114 21.36 24.01 4.40
CA ILE A 114 20.95 22.89 5.28
C ILE A 114 21.61 21.59 4.81
N GLU A 115 21.56 21.28 3.53
CA GLU A 115 22.16 20.07 2.96
C GLU A 115 23.69 20.05 3.12
N LYS A 116 24.32 21.23 3.08
CA LYS A 116 25.77 21.39 3.32
C LYS A 116 26.17 21.36 4.79
N LEU A 117 25.22 21.16 5.70
CA LEU A 117 25.54 20.98 7.12
C LEU A 117 26.38 19.70 7.27
N PRO A 118 27.55 19.76 7.94
CA PRO A 118 28.34 18.55 8.19
C PRO A 118 27.49 17.49 8.89
N TYR A 119 27.57 16.24 8.42
CA TYR A 119 26.81 15.12 8.97
C TYR A 119 25.28 15.28 8.89
N PHE A 120 24.77 15.99 7.88
CA PHE A 120 23.33 16.22 7.70
C PHE A 120 22.48 14.94 7.80
N GLU A 121 22.87 13.85 7.12
CA GLU A 121 22.15 12.56 7.17
C GLU A 121 22.04 11.99 8.59
N LEU A 122 23.12 12.10 9.38
CA LEU A 122 23.13 11.64 10.77
C LEU A 122 22.28 12.56 11.66
N VAL A 123 22.30 13.87 11.41
CA VAL A 123 21.43 14.83 12.09
C VAL A 123 19.96 14.51 11.82
N SER A 124 19.58 14.32 10.55
CA SER A 124 18.22 13.95 10.16
C SER A 124 17.77 12.65 10.83
N ALA A 125 18.63 11.62 10.86
CA ALA A 125 18.32 10.36 11.54
C ALA A 125 18.08 10.55 13.07
N TYR A 126 18.82 11.42 13.74
CA TYR A 126 18.56 11.74 15.15
C TYR A 126 17.26 12.52 15.34
N ILE A 127 16.88 13.39 14.41
CA ILE A 127 15.59 14.07 14.44
C ILE A 127 14.46 13.05 14.31
N ASP A 128 14.55 12.10 13.36
CA ASP A 128 13.57 11.03 13.19
C ASP A 128 13.41 10.19 14.46
N LEU A 129 14.53 9.83 15.10
CA LEU A 129 14.51 9.09 16.36
C LEU A 129 13.87 9.88 17.51
N LEU A 130 14.04 11.20 17.54
CA LEU A 130 13.34 12.07 18.50
C LEU A 130 11.84 12.18 18.20
N ILE A 131 11.43 12.16 16.93
CA ILE A 131 10.01 12.11 16.54
C ILE A 131 9.34 10.83 17.04
N ASP A 132 10.06 9.71 17.06
CA ASP A 132 9.58 8.44 17.60
C ASP A 132 9.30 8.50 19.11
N GLU A 133 10.02 9.34 19.86
CA GLU A 133 9.79 9.54 21.31
C GLU A 133 8.55 10.38 21.63
N ILE A 134 8.03 11.15 20.65
CA ILE A 134 6.85 11.98 20.85
C ILE A 134 5.63 11.06 21.09
N PRO A 135 4.77 11.35 22.10
CA PRO A 135 3.53 10.62 22.29
C PRO A 135 2.66 10.59 21.03
N LYS A 136 2.01 9.45 20.78
CA LYS A 136 1.11 9.29 19.62
C LYS A 136 0.02 10.38 19.57
N GLU A 137 -0.56 10.69 20.72
CA GLU A 137 -1.60 11.73 20.86
C GLU A 137 -1.15 13.11 20.38
N GLU A 138 0.09 13.49 20.68
CA GLU A 138 0.66 14.79 20.30
C GLU A 138 0.91 14.87 18.79
N LYS A 139 1.49 13.80 18.22
CA LYS A 139 1.67 13.65 16.76
C LYS A 139 0.32 13.71 16.04
N PHE A 140 -0.65 12.94 16.52
CA PHE A 140 -1.97 12.85 15.94
C PHE A 140 -2.73 14.18 16.01
N THR A 141 -2.71 14.86 17.16
CA THR A 141 -3.42 16.12 17.37
C THR A 141 -2.91 17.21 16.43
N LEU A 142 -1.59 17.37 16.32
CA LEU A 142 -1.00 18.34 15.41
C LEU A 142 -1.32 17.99 13.94
N ALA A 143 -1.12 16.73 13.56
CA ALA A 143 -1.31 16.27 12.18
C ALA A 143 -2.76 16.42 11.73
N SER A 144 -3.72 16.01 12.57
CA SER A 144 -5.15 16.12 12.27
C SER A 144 -5.62 17.56 12.22
N GLY A 145 -5.15 18.41 13.13
CA GLY A 145 -5.44 19.85 13.11
C GLY A 145 -4.95 20.52 11.83
N LEU A 146 -3.70 20.26 11.43
CA LEU A 146 -3.13 20.84 10.21
C LEU A 146 -3.79 20.28 8.95
N ALA A 147 -3.97 18.96 8.84
CA ALA A 147 -4.61 18.35 7.68
C ALA A 147 -6.06 18.82 7.49
N ALA A 148 -6.81 18.98 8.58
CA ALA A 148 -8.17 19.52 8.55
C ALA A 148 -8.17 21.00 8.14
N TYR A 149 -7.28 21.80 8.73
CA TYR A 149 -7.14 23.22 8.39
C TYR A 149 -6.80 23.41 6.91
N LEU A 150 -5.81 22.67 6.41
CA LEU A 150 -5.41 22.70 4.99
C LEU A 150 -6.59 22.33 4.09
N TYR A 151 -7.36 21.29 4.43
CA TYR A 151 -8.54 20.89 3.66
C TYR A 151 -9.54 22.03 3.53
N THR A 152 -9.77 22.79 4.61
CA THR A 152 -10.70 23.94 4.57
C THR A 152 -10.20 25.13 3.75
N LEU A 153 -8.89 25.30 3.61
CA LEU A 153 -8.29 26.40 2.85
C LEU A 153 -8.11 26.09 1.37
N ILE A 154 -7.97 24.81 1.01
CA ILE A 154 -7.80 24.38 -0.37
C ILE A 154 -9.14 24.49 -1.10
N PRO A 155 -9.24 25.24 -2.22
CA PRO A 155 -10.48 25.31 -2.98
C PRO A 155 -10.90 23.94 -3.50
N ALA A 156 -12.20 23.66 -3.50
CA ALA A 156 -12.74 22.35 -3.89
C ALA A 156 -12.29 21.90 -5.29
N GLU A 157 -12.20 22.82 -6.27
CA GLU A 157 -11.69 22.49 -7.60
C GLU A 157 -10.21 22.12 -7.62
N SER A 158 -9.41 22.61 -6.66
CA SER A 158 -7.96 22.36 -6.61
C SER A 158 -7.64 20.92 -6.24
N HIS A 159 -8.49 20.25 -5.46
CA HIS A 159 -8.32 18.82 -5.13
C HIS A 159 -8.40 17.91 -6.36
N ARG A 160 -8.99 18.39 -7.47
CA ARG A 160 -9.17 17.64 -8.72
C ARG A 160 -8.24 18.11 -9.84
N ARG A 161 -7.24 18.91 -9.49
CA ARG A 161 -6.27 19.47 -10.42
C ARG A 161 -4.90 18.84 -10.16
N GLU A 162 -4.24 18.44 -11.24
CA GLU A 162 -2.87 17.94 -11.14
C GLU A 162 -1.92 19.05 -10.72
N TYR A 163 -1.01 18.73 -9.80
CA TYR A 163 -0.06 19.68 -9.23
C TYR A 163 1.31 19.69 -9.92
N ILE A 164 1.60 18.69 -10.76
CA ILE A 164 2.75 18.63 -11.68
C ILE A 164 2.30 18.42 -13.12
N ASP A 165 3.19 18.72 -14.07
CA ASP A 165 2.97 18.44 -15.49
C ASP A 165 3.24 16.96 -15.81
N GLY A 166 2.45 16.39 -16.71
CA GLY A 166 2.47 14.98 -17.03
C GLY A 166 3.47 14.53 -18.08
N ASP A 167 4.08 15.47 -18.77
CA ASP A 167 4.94 15.17 -19.92
C ASP A 167 6.32 14.59 -19.54
N GLU A 168 6.72 14.60 -18.25
CA GLU A 168 8.06 14.17 -17.82
C GLU A 168 8.19 12.69 -17.41
N HIS A 169 7.12 11.87 -17.47
CA HIS A 169 7.18 10.47 -17.02
C HIS A 169 6.90 9.47 -18.15
N TYR A 170 7.94 8.74 -18.58
CA TYR A 170 7.93 7.68 -19.60
C TYR A 170 7.23 6.38 -19.17
N TYR A 171 6.09 6.46 -18.47
CA TYR A 171 5.38 5.26 -18.02
C TYR A 171 3.92 5.26 -18.48
N TYR A 172 3.53 4.16 -19.14
CA TYR A 172 2.18 3.87 -19.66
C TYR A 172 1.07 3.84 -18.58
N TYR A 173 1.42 4.03 -17.30
CA TYR A 173 0.50 4.07 -16.16
C TYR A 173 0.86 5.24 -15.25
N ARG A 174 0.53 6.47 -15.68
CA ARG A 174 0.68 7.65 -14.82
C ARG A 174 -0.51 7.75 -13.86
N ASN A 175 -0.25 7.63 -12.57
CA ASN A 175 -1.21 8.03 -11.54
C ASN A 175 -1.39 9.54 -11.60
N LYS A 176 -2.62 10.02 -11.33
CA LYS A 176 -2.88 11.45 -11.33
C LYS A 176 -2.24 12.10 -10.11
N ASP A 177 -1.44 13.12 -10.32
CA ASP A 177 -0.78 13.84 -9.24
C ASP A 177 -1.72 14.88 -8.62
N TYR A 178 -2.74 14.44 -7.89
CA TYR A 178 -3.65 15.33 -7.16
C TYR A 178 -3.15 15.66 -5.77
N ILE A 179 -3.64 16.78 -5.21
CA ILE A 179 -3.19 17.35 -3.93
C ILE A 179 -3.14 16.32 -2.79
N ALA A 180 -4.10 15.39 -2.72
CA ALA A 180 -4.14 14.37 -1.68
C ALA A 180 -2.89 13.46 -1.66
N GLY A 181 -2.16 13.37 -2.77
CA GLY A 181 -0.92 12.59 -2.92
C GLY A 181 0.34 13.45 -2.99
N SER A 182 0.22 14.76 -2.79
CA SER A 182 1.40 15.64 -2.68
C SER A 182 2.11 15.42 -1.34
N HIS A 183 3.43 15.63 -1.29
CA HIS A 183 4.20 15.48 -0.06
C HIS A 183 3.68 16.38 1.07
N GLU A 184 3.35 17.62 0.73
CA GLU A 184 2.91 18.67 1.65
C GLU A 184 1.62 18.33 2.40
N ILE A 185 0.76 17.50 1.80
CA ILE A 185 -0.47 17.01 2.41
C ILE A 185 -0.27 15.59 2.95
N GLY A 186 0.34 14.73 2.15
CA GLY A 186 0.59 13.32 2.45
C GLY A 186 1.41 13.11 3.72
N TYR A 187 2.35 14.01 4.04
CA TYR A 187 3.10 13.96 5.30
C TYR A 187 2.16 13.98 6.51
N TRP A 188 1.21 14.93 6.56
CA TRP A 188 0.29 15.06 7.69
C TRP A 188 -0.73 13.92 7.74
N LEU A 189 -1.22 13.46 6.58
CA LEU A 189 -2.09 12.29 6.50
C LEU A 189 -1.39 11.02 7.01
N ASN A 190 -0.13 10.81 6.60
CA ASN A 190 0.67 9.66 7.01
C ASN A 190 1.02 9.71 8.50
N LEU A 191 1.32 10.91 9.03
CA LEU A 191 1.58 11.10 10.45
C LEU A 191 0.34 10.74 11.28
N MET A 192 -0.88 11.07 10.83
CA MET A 192 -2.11 10.58 11.47
C MET A 192 -2.25 9.07 11.37
N ALA A 193 -2.09 8.50 10.16
CA ALA A 193 -2.25 7.07 9.91
C ALA A 193 -1.37 6.21 10.83
N LYS A 194 -0.13 6.64 11.07
CA LYS A 194 0.82 5.93 11.95
C LYS A 194 0.56 6.13 13.45
N ASN A 195 -0.20 7.15 13.84
CA ASN A 195 -0.27 7.60 15.23
C ASN A 195 -1.68 7.71 15.80
N HIS A 196 -2.74 7.24 15.11
CA HIS A 196 -4.01 7.00 15.80
C HIS A 196 -3.81 5.94 16.90
N TYR A 197 -4.52 6.08 18.01
CA TYR A 197 -4.22 5.34 19.25
C TYR A 197 -5.46 4.75 19.95
N ASP A 198 -6.65 5.11 19.50
CA ASP A 198 -7.94 4.61 19.96
C ASP A 198 -9.00 4.71 18.86
N ASP A 199 -10.24 4.34 19.17
CA ASP A 199 -11.33 4.35 18.19
C ASP A 199 -11.71 5.77 17.76
N GLN A 200 -11.64 6.75 18.67
CA GLN A 200 -11.98 8.14 18.35
C GLN A 200 -10.98 8.77 17.39
N SER A 201 -9.68 8.61 17.65
CA SER A 201 -8.61 9.04 16.76
C SER A 201 -8.65 8.29 15.43
N PHE A 202 -8.95 6.99 15.41
CA PHE A 202 -9.17 6.27 14.15
C PHE A 202 -10.36 6.84 13.36
N MET A 203 -11.51 7.08 14.00
CA MET A 203 -12.68 7.66 13.36
C MET A 203 -12.37 9.02 12.72
N GLN A 204 -11.60 9.87 13.42
CA GLN A 204 -11.17 11.16 12.92
C GLN A 204 -10.19 11.02 11.74
N TYR A 205 -9.19 10.13 11.85
CA TYR A 205 -8.26 9.80 10.77
C TYR A 205 -9.02 9.34 9.52
N PHE A 206 -9.86 8.32 9.65
CA PHE A 206 -10.59 7.76 8.53
C PHE A 206 -11.49 8.82 7.88
N SER A 207 -12.25 9.56 8.68
CA SER A 207 -13.17 10.59 8.17
C SER A 207 -12.46 11.71 7.41
N LEU A 208 -11.28 12.13 7.87
CA LEU A 208 -10.51 13.20 7.23
C LEU A 208 -9.81 12.69 5.96
N CYS A 209 -9.12 11.55 6.02
CA CYS A 209 -8.48 10.95 4.85
C CYS A 209 -9.51 10.59 3.78
N TYR A 210 -10.68 10.08 4.18
CA TYR A 210 -11.78 9.78 3.27
C TYR A 210 -12.38 11.05 2.62
N GLN A 211 -12.29 12.23 3.26
CA GLN A 211 -12.61 13.50 2.61
C GLN A 211 -11.61 13.84 1.50
N TYR A 212 -10.31 13.73 1.76
CA TYR A 212 -9.27 13.90 0.74
C TYR A 212 -9.42 12.88 -0.41
N TYR A 213 -9.71 11.62 -0.07
CA TYR A 213 -9.97 10.55 -1.04
C TYR A 213 -11.16 10.87 -1.95
N ARG A 214 -12.29 11.32 -1.38
CA ARG A 214 -13.45 11.76 -2.17
C ARG A 214 -13.14 12.99 -3.01
N ALA A 215 -12.43 13.96 -2.45
CA ALA A 215 -12.08 15.20 -3.14
C ALA A 215 -11.16 14.94 -4.34
N SER A 216 -10.34 13.88 -4.29
CA SER A 216 -9.48 13.40 -5.38
C SER A 216 -10.22 12.51 -6.41
N LEU A 217 -11.56 12.43 -6.36
CA LEU A 217 -12.38 11.51 -7.16
C LEU A 217 -11.98 10.04 -6.99
N TYR A 218 -11.54 9.67 -5.78
CA TYR A 218 -11.11 8.32 -5.45
C TYR A 218 -9.87 7.83 -6.23
N THR A 219 -9.10 8.75 -6.82
CA THR A 219 -7.91 8.40 -7.61
C THR A 219 -6.64 8.33 -6.77
N ILE A 220 -6.66 8.94 -5.58
CA ILE A 220 -5.54 8.95 -4.63
C ILE A 220 -6.05 8.52 -3.27
N ASP A 221 -5.53 7.40 -2.75
CA ASP A 221 -5.95 6.74 -1.51
C ASP A 221 -5.95 7.65 -0.27
N ALA A 222 -5.18 8.74 -0.28
CA ALA A 222 -5.02 9.64 0.85
C ALA A 222 -4.61 8.87 2.13
N THR A 223 -3.68 7.91 1.97
CA THR A 223 -3.16 6.98 2.98
C THR A 223 -4.12 5.88 3.45
N LEU A 224 -5.34 5.81 2.91
CA LEU A 224 -6.28 4.74 3.25
C LEU A 224 -5.91 3.43 2.56
N ASN A 225 -6.00 2.31 3.28
CA ASN A 225 -5.85 0.98 2.73
C ASN A 225 -7.08 0.09 3.04
N LEU A 226 -7.14 -1.11 2.47
CA LEU A 226 -8.27 -2.02 2.69
C LEU A 226 -8.48 -2.42 4.16
N ALA A 227 -7.43 -2.47 4.98
CA ALA A 227 -7.57 -2.73 6.41
C ALA A 227 -8.27 -1.56 7.12
N ASP A 228 -8.04 -0.32 6.69
CA ASP A 228 -8.77 0.85 7.19
C ASP A 228 -10.26 0.76 6.85
N PHE A 229 -10.62 0.30 5.64
CA PHE A 229 -12.03 0.03 5.30
C PHE A 229 -12.63 -1.09 6.14
N GLY A 230 -11.85 -2.15 6.43
CA GLY A 230 -12.25 -3.22 7.34
C GLY A 230 -12.50 -2.72 8.76
N ARG A 231 -11.62 -1.87 9.28
CA ARG A 231 -11.77 -1.24 10.59
C ARG A 231 -12.95 -0.29 10.62
N ALA A 232 -13.11 0.56 9.62
CA ALA A 232 -14.23 1.49 9.51
C ALA A 232 -15.58 0.78 9.42
N LEU A 233 -15.65 -0.35 8.70
CA LEU A 233 -16.84 -1.21 8.68
C LEU A 233 -17.12 -1.81 10.05
N SER A 234 -16.09 -2.28 10.76
CA SER A 234 -16.24 -2.87 12.11
C SER A 234 -16.73 -1.86 13.16
N LEU A 235 -16.47 -0.58 12.94
CA LEU A 235 -16.90 0.55 13.78
C LEU A 235 -18.17 1.23 13.24
N GLU A 236 -18.82 0.67 12.22
CA GLU A 236 -20.03 1.21 11.59
C GLU A 236 -19.89 2.66 11.07
N ILE A 237 -18.67 3.09 10.75
CA ILE A 237 -18.38 4.39 10.12
C ILE A 237 -18.85 4.38 8.66
N ILE A 238 -18.75 3.22 8.01
CA ILE A 238 -19.18 2.96 6.64
C ILE A 238 -20.06 1.72 6.58
N ASP A 239 -20.83 1.59 5.51
CA ASP A 239 -21.65 0.41 5.24
C ASP A 239 -20.99 -0.54 4.23
N GLU A 240 -21.67 -1.65 3.94
CA GLU A 240 -21.19 -2.66 3.00
C GLU A 240 -21.16 -2.16 1.55
N ASN A 241 -22.07 -1.24 1.19
CA ASN A 241 -22.09 -0.66 -0.15
C ASN A 241 -20.81 0.12 -0.42
N GLU A 242 -20.31 0.80 0.60
CA GLU A 242 -19.08 1.56 0.55
C GLU A 242 -17.86 0.68 0.32
N VAL A 243 -17.84 -0.50 0.94
CA VAL A 243 -16.83 -1.54 0.68
C VAL A 243 -16.94 -2.10 -0.74
N TYR A 244 -18.16 -2.35 -1.23
CA TYR A 244 -18.33 -2.83 -2.61
C TYR A 244 -17.85 -1.79 -3.64
N LYS A 245 -18.08 -0.49 -3.42
CA LYS A 245 -17.52 0.55 -4.29
C LYS A 245 -16.00 0.52 -4.30
N GLU A 246 -15.39 0.34 -3.14
CA GLU A 246 -13.93 0.26 -3.00
C GLU A 246 -13.34 -0.95 -3.74
N LEU A 247 -14.06 -2.07 -3.76
CA LEU A 247 -13.63 -3.30 -4.42
C LEU A 247 -14.00 -3.39 -5.90
N MET A 248 -15.02 -2.67 -6.38
CA MET A 248 -15.61 -2.92 -7.70
C MET A 248 -15.84 -1.69 -8.59
N ASP A 249 -15.92 -0.48 -8.05
CA ASP A 249 -16.41 0.70 -8.81
C ASP A 249 -15.37 1.83 -8.89
N ARG A 250 -14.39 1.84 -7.99
CA ARG A 250 -13.44 2.94 -7.85
C ARG A 250 -12.19 2.75 -8.70
N PRO A 251 -11.47 3.84 -9.03
CA PRO A 251 -10.21 3.76 -9.76
C PRO A 251 -9.19 2.80 -9.13
N LEU A 252 -9.16 2.69 -7.80
CA LEU A 252 -8.25 1.81 -7.05
C LEU A 252 -8.77 0.37 -6.89
N SER A 253 -9.97 0.04 -7.35
CA SER A 253 -10.58 -1.29 -7.18
C SER A 253 -9.74 -2.42 -7.75
N LEU A 254 -9.04 -2.21 -8.87
CA LEU A 254 -8.09 -3.19 -9.41
C LEU A 254 -6.96 -3.51 -8.42
N ALA A 255 -6.35 -2.48 -7.83
CA ALA A 255 -5.29 -2.66 -6.85
C ALA A 255 -5.81 -3.37 -5.60
N ASN A 256 -7.00 -2.99 -5.14
CA ASN A 256 -7.67 -3.61 -4.00
C ASN A 256 -7.98 -5.09 -4.23
N ILE A 257 -8.50 -5.47 -5.40
CA ILE A 257 -8.74 -6.88 -5.77
C ILE A 257 -7.42 -7.66 -5.79
N ARG A 258 -6.34 -7.08 -6.31
CA ARG A 258 -5.00 -7.71 -6.28
C ARG A 258 -4.50 -7.94 -4.87
N VAL A 259 -4.60 -6.95 -3.99
CA VAL A 259 -4.22 -7.06 -2.57
C VAL A 259 -5.05 -8.13 -1.88
N PHE A 260 -6.38 -8.08 -2.04
CA PHE A 260 -7.31 -9.02 -1.41
C PHE A 260 -7.08 -10.47 -1.84
N THR A 261 -6.79 -10.69 -3.12
CA THR A 261 -6.58 -12.02 -3.70
C THR A 261 -5.11 -12.45 -3.72
N SER A 262 -4.21 -11.63 -3.18
CA SER A 262 -2.76 -11.85 -3.22
C SER A 262 -2.37 -13.20 -2.63
N SER A 263 -1.42 -13.86 -3.29
CA SER A 263 -0.79 -15.08 -2.74
C SER A 263 0.29 -14.77 -1.70
N HIS A 264 0.75 -13.51 -1.60
CA HIS A 264 1.72 -13.08 -0.59
C HIS A 264 1.01 -12.82 0.74
N GLN A 265 1.46 -13.54 1.77
CA GLN A 265 0.83 -13.60 3.09
C GLN A 265 0.77 -12.25 3.82
N HIS A 266 1.82 -11.43 3.71
CA HIS A 266 1.92 -10.13 4.41
C HIS A 266 0.77 -9.16 4.08
N ASN A 267 0.25 -9.18 2.85
CA ASN A 267 -0.85 -8.31 2.43
C ASN A 267 -2.22 -8.78 2.92
N ARG A 268 -2.34 -10.04 3.34
CA ARG A 268 -3.61 -10.68 3.68
C ARG A 268 -3.82 -10.80 5.19
N ASP A 269 -2.74 -10.95 5.96
CA ASP A 269 -2.81 -11.20 7.40
C ASP A 269 -3.56 -10.10 8.15
N GLU A 270 -3.39 -8.83 7.77
CA GLU A 270 -4.11 -7.73 8.39
C GLU A 270 -5.62 -7.76 8.08
N LEU A 271 -6.00 -8.14 6.85
CA LEU A 271 -7.40 -8.22 6.43
C LEU A 271 -8.16 -9.34 7.16
N LEU A 272 -7.46 -10.40 7.60
CA LEU A 272 -8.06 -11.49 8.38
C LEU A 272 -8.62 -11.02 9.73
N ASN A 273 -8.16 -9.88 10.25
CA ASN A 273 -8.73 -9.27 11.45
C ASN A 273 -10.14 -8.71 11.24
N TYR A 274 -10.63 -8.64 9.99
CA TYR A 274 -11.92 -8.09 9.62
C TYR A 274 -12.80 -9.12 8.88
N PRO A 275 -13.46 -10.07 9.59
CA PRO A 275 -14.22 -11.15 8.95
C PRO A 275 -15.32 -10.67 7.99
N ARG A 276 -16.03 -9.59 8.32
CA ARG A 276 -17.08 -9.04 7.43
C ARG A 276 -16.49 -8.52 6.13
N LEU A 277 -15.35 -7.81 6.17
CA LEU A 277 -14.63 -7.40 4.96
C LEU A 277 -14.22 -8.61 4.12
N MET A 278 -13.73 -9.67 4.76
CA MET A 278 -13.35 -10.91 4.08
C MET A 278 -14.52 -11.59 3.37
N GLU A 279 -15.71 -11.60 3.98
CA GLU A 279 -16.93 -12.13 3.37
C GLU A 279 -17.38 -11.30 2.15
N LEU A 280 -17.42 -9.97 2.29
CA LEU A 280 -17.77 -9.05 1.20
C LEU A 280 -16.77 -9.15 0.04
N GLY A 281 -15.47 -9.21 0.34
CA GLY A 281 -14.43 -9.37 -0.65
C GLY A 281 -14.50 -10.72 -1.38
N LYS A 282 -14.76 -11.82 -0.66
CA LYS A 282 -15.01 -13.13 -1.29
C LYS A 282 -16.20 -13.06 -2.25
N THR A 283 -17.28 -12.42 -1.81
CA THR A 283 -18.49 -12.23 -2.61
C THR A 283 -18.21 -11.38 -3.86
N ALA A 284 -17.44 -10.30 -3.73
CA ALA A 284 -17.05 -9.45 -4.85
C ALA A 284 -16.22 -10.21 -5.88
N VAL A 285 -15.17 -10.91 -5.44
CA VAL A 285 -14.30 -11.74 -6.31
C VAL A 285 -15.09 -12.83 -7.02
N GLU A 286 -16.00 -13.51 -6.31
CA GLU A 286 -16.86 -14.53 -6.91
C GLU A 286 -17.77 -13.93 -7.99
N LYS A 287 -18.42 -12.79 -7.71
CA LYS A 287 -19.27 -12.11 -8.69
C LYS A 287 -18.49 -11.65 -9.93
N ILE A 288 -17.32 -11.03 -9.73
CA ILE A 288 -16.43 -10.60 -10.82
C ILE A 288 -16.06 -11.80 -11.71
N ALA A 289 -15.58 -12.88 -11.10
CA ALA A 289 -15.19 -14.08 -11.84
C ALA A 289 -16.38 -14.70 -12.58
N ARG A 290 -17.56 -14.78 -11.95
CA ARG A 290 -18.77 -15.34 -12.59
C ARG A 290 -19.25 -14.51 -13.78
N ILE A 291 -19.20 -13.18 -13.69
CA ILE A 291 -19.54 -12.30 -14.82
C ILE A 291 -18.61 -12.60 -16.01
N GLU A 292 -17.30 -12.68 -15.78
CA GLU A 292 -16.34 -12.98 -16.85
C GLU A 292 -16.46 -14.40 -17.39
N VAL A 293 -16.83 -15.38 -16.57
CA VAL A 293 -17.10 -16.75 -17.04
C VAL A 293 -18.29 -16.80 -18.00
N MET A 294 -19.31 -15.97 -17.75
CA MET A 294 -20.51 -15.88 -18.58
C MET A 294 -20.37 -14.93 -19.78
N ARG A 295 -19.22 -14.28 -19.95
CA ARG A 295 -19.05 -13.24 -20.99
C ARG A 295 -19.12 -13.81 -22.41
N GLY A 296 -19.55 -12.96 -23.34
CA GLY A 296 -19.45 -13.19 -24.78
C GLY A 296 -18.02 -12.93 -25.28
N GLU A 297 -17.85 -12.52 -26.53
CA GLU A 297 -16.50 -12.22 -27.07
C GLU A 297 -15.94 -10.87 -26.59
N LEU A 298 -16.82 -9.95 -26.19
CA LEU A 298 -16.43 -8.61 -25.74
C LEU A 298 -16.07 -8.60 -24.25
N ASN A 299 -15.27 -7.61 -23.87
CA ASN A 299 -14.99 -7.31 -22.47
C ASN A 299 -16.27 -6.82 -21.77
N THR A 300 -16.37 -7.10 -20.47
CA THR A 300 -17.40 -6.56 -19.60
C THR A 300 -16.84 -5.40 -18.78
N GLU A 301 -17.70 -4.71 -18.03
CA GLU A 301 -17.28 -3.64 -17.11
C GLU A 301 -16.28 -4.13 -16.05
N VAL A 302 -16.29 -5.43 -15.70
CA VAL A 302 -15.42 -6.01 -14.67
C VAL A 302 -14.20 -6.75 -15.22
N THR A 303 -14.00 -6.79 -16.55
CA THR A 303 -12.83 -7.48 -17.16
C THR A 303 -11.51 -6.99 -16.56
N HIS A 304 -11.37 -5.68 -16.37
CA HIS A 304 -10.18 -5.10 -15.76
C HIS A 304 -9.94 -5.59 -14.32
N LEU A 305 -11.00 -5.74 -13.50
CA LEU A 305 -10.90 -6.28 -12.14
C LEU A 305 -10.55 -7.76 -12.14
N ALA A 306 -11.18 -8.53 -13.03
CA ALA A 306 -10.93 -9.96 -13.15
C ALA A 306 -9.49 -10.28 -13.55
N ALA A 307 -8.87 -9.45 -14.39
CA ALA A 307 -7.45 -9.51 -14.72
C ALA A 307 -6.53 -9.27 -13.50
N GLY A 308 -7.06 -8.67 -12.43
CA GLY A 308 -6.38 -8.48 -11.16
C GLY A 308 -6.52 -9.63 -10.17
N ILE A 309 -7.38 -10.62 -10.43
CA ILE A 309 -7.60 -11.73 -9.51
C ILE A 309 -6.36 -12.62 -9.50
N GLN A 310 -5.68 -12.71 -8.37
CA GLN A 310 -4.56 -13.63 -8.18
C GLN A 310 -5.01 -14.98 -7.64
N LYS A 311 -6.14 -15.01 -6.92
CA LYS A 311 -6.71 -16.22 -6.32
C LYS A 311 -8.23 -16.11 -6.14
N CYS A 312 -8.94 -17.11 -6.62
CA CYS A 312 -10.36 -17.34 -6.39
C CYS A 312 -10.59 -18.82 -6.09
N TYR A 313 -11.78 -19.19 -5.61
CA TYR A 313 -12.01 -20.53 -5.06
C TYR A 313 -13.32 -21.15 -5.50
N GLY A 314 -13.34 -22.49 -5.55
CA GLY A 314 -14.55 -23.30 -5.60
C GLY A 314 -14.67 -24.20 -6.82
N ALA A 315 -15.07 -25.45 -6.57
CA ALA A 315 -15.33 -26.44 -7.61
C ALA A 315 -16.44 -26.01 -8.58
N ASP A 316 -17.41 -25.21 -8.11
CA ASP A 316 -18.46 -24.68 -8.97
C ASP A 316 -17.92 -23.65 -9.98
N LEU A 317 -17.03 -22.75 -9.53
CA LEU A 317 -16.36 -21.80 -10.41
C LEU A 317 -15.44 -22.52 -11.40
N PHE A 318 -14.68 -23.52 -10.94
CA PHE A 318 -13.87 -24.38 -11.82
C PHE A 318 -14.72 -25.01 -12.92
N GLY A 319 -15.82 -25.70 -12.56
CA GLY A 319 -16.73 -26.31 -13.53
C GLY A 319 -17.37 -25.29 -14.48
N ALA A 320 -17.72 -24.10 -13.99
CA ALA A 320 -18.25 -23.02 -14.81
C ALA A 320 -17.22 -22.50 -15.82
N ILE A 321 -15.94 -22.37 -15.44
CA ILE A 321 -14.85 -21.98 -16.36
C ILE A 321 -14.69 -23.02 -17.47
N LEU A 322 -14.70 -24.32 -17.15
CA LEU A 322 -14.60 -25.40 -18.15
C LEU A 322 -15.75 -25.37 -19.16
N LEU A 323 -16.98 -25.12 -18.68
CA LEU A 323 -18.13 -24.93 -19.55
C LEU A 323 -18.01 -23.67 -20.40
N GLY A 324 -17.58 -22.55 -19.79
CA GLY A 324 -17.43 -21.28 -20.50
C GLY A 324 -16.37 -21.34 -21.60
N ALA A 325 -15.36 -22.20 -21.45
CA ALA A 325 -14.31 -22.43 -22.43
C ALA A 325 -14.80 -23.27 -23.62
N GLU A 326 -15.64 -24.29 -23.39
CA GLU A 326 -16.31 -25.21 -24.36
C GLU A 326 -15.52 -25.60 -25.63
N LYS A 327 -15.26 -24.67 -26.55
CA LYS A 327 -14.56 -24.85 -27.83
C LYS A 327 -13.13 -24.28 -27.86
N ASP A 328 -12.82 -23.38 -26.93
CA ASP A 328 -11.53 -22.73 -26.83
C ASP A 328 -10.53 -23.60 -26.07
N THR A 329 -9.36 -23.79 -26.67
CA THR A 329 -8.20 -24.30 -25.94
C THR A 329 -7.66 -23.22 -25.00
N TYR A 330 -7.03 -23.61 -23.89
CA TYR A 330 -6.35 -22.65 -23.03
C TYR A 330 -5.10 -22.05 -23.70
N VAL A 331 -4.70 -20.85 -23.28
CA VAL A 331 -3.47 -20.20 -23.74
C VAL A 331 -2.26 -21.05 -23.34
N ARG A 332 -1.35 -21.35 -24.27
CA ARG A 332 -0.10 -22.06 -23.96
C ARG A 332 1.03 -21.03 -23.79
N GLY A 333 1.87 -21.21 -22.76
CA GLY A 333 2.97 -20.29 -22.46
C GLY A 333 2.52 -19.08 -21.64
N TYR A 334 3.13 -17.92 -21.88
CA TYR A 334 2.82 -16.70 -21.13
C TYR A 334 1.44 -16.15 -21.50
N ASN A 335 0.55 -16.05 -20.51
CA ASN A 335 -0.75 -15.41 -20.63
C ASN A 335 -0.71 -14.04 -19.93
N PHE A 336 -0.58 -12.97 -20.70
CA PHE A 336 -0.70 -11.60 -20.19
C PHE A 336 -2.16 -11.16 -20.34
N VAL A 337 -2.80 -10.83 -19.22
CA VAL A 337 -4.20 -10.40 -19.14
C VAL A 337 -4.25 -9.04 -18.46
N ASP A 338 -4.92 -8.10 -19.11
CA ASP A 338 -5.20 -6.77 -18.61
C ASP A 338 -6.68 -6.41 -18.89
N GLY A 339 -7.02 -5.12 -18.88
CA GLY A 339 -8.38 -4.64 -19.15
C GLY A 339 -8.87 -4.88 -20.58
N ASP A 340 -8.00 -5.28 -21.52
CA ASP A 340 -8.38 -5.63 -22.88
C ASP A 340 -7.82 -6.99 -23.29
N CYS A 341 -8.67 -8.03 -23.23
CA CYS A 341 -8.24 -9.39 -23.52
C CYS A 341 -9.35 -10.25 -24.12
N THR A 342 -8.94 -11.24 -24.92
CA THR A 342 -9.86 -12.22 -25.50
C THR A 342 -10.51 -13.10 -24.42
N LYS A 343 -11.71 -13.63 -24.69
CA LYS A 343 -12.40 -14.58 -23.81
C LYS A 343 -11.48 -15.73 -23.37
N LYS A 344 -10.76 -16.31 -24.34
CA LYS A 344 -9.76 -17.34 -24.13
C LYS A 344 -8.68 -16.93 -23.12
N GLN A 345 -8.11 -15.73 -23.23
CA GLN A 345 -7.09 -15.24 -22.29
C GLN A 345 -7.65 -15.10 -20.87
N MET A 346 -8.84 -14.51 -20.72
CA MET A 346 -9.46 -14.32 -19.41
C MET A 346 -9.82 -15.64 -18.74
N LEU A 347 -10.46 -16.57 -19.45
CA LEU A 347 -10.79 -17.89 -18.87
C LEU A 347 -9.53 -18.69 -18.53
N SER A 348 -8.48 -18.58 -19.35
CA SER A 348 -7.18 -19.18 -19.04
C SER A 348 -6.52 -18.52 -17.82
N HIS A 349 -6.76 -17.23 -17.55
CA HIS A 349 -6.27 -16.56 -16.35
C HIS A 349 -7.05 -17.00 -15.11
N LEU A 350 -8.39 -16.92 -15.16
CA LEU A 350 -9.25 -17.34 -14.05
C LEU A 350 -9.06 -18.82 -13.70
N LEU A 351 -8.88 -19.70 -14.69
CA LEU A 351 -8.60 -21.13 -14.44
C LEU A 351 -7.31 -21.31 -13.64
N LYS A 352 -6.24 -20.60 -14.02
CA LYS A 352 -4.95 -20.65 -13.31
C LYS A 352 -5.08 -20.17 -11.87
N CYS A 353 -5.92 -19.17 -11.63
CA CYS A 353 -6.14 -18.55 -10.33
C CYS A 353 -7.23 -19.22 -9.49
N CYS A 354 -7.95 -20.22 -10.03
CA CYS A 354 -9.02 -20.93 -9.35
C CYS A 354 -8.47 -22.10 -8.53
N TYR A 355 -8.73 -22.12 -7.22
CA TYR A 355 -8.29 -23.17 -6.30
C TYR A 355 -9.48 -23.91 -5.68
N PRO A 356 -9.32 -25.17 -5.26
CA PRO A 356 -10.30 -25.82 -4.42
C PRO A 356 -10.49 -25.08 -3.09
N ASN A 357 -11.72 -25.02 -2.58
CA ASN A 357 -11.98 -24.75 -1.17
C ASN A 357 -11.52 -25.94 -0.31
N SER A 358 -11.39 -25.74 1.01
CA SER A 358 -11.07 -26.82 1.95
C SER A 358 -12.06 -27.99 1.91
N GLU A 359 -13.32 -27.70 1.58
CA GLU A 359 -14.42 -28.68 1.53
C GLU A 359 -14.60 -29.30 0.13
N ASP A 360 -13.89 -28.82 -0.89
CA ASP A 360 -14.02 -29.35 -2.24
C ASP A 360 -13.31 -30.71 -2.35
N SER A 361 -14.02 -31.68 -2.95
CA SER A 361 -13.62 -33.07 -3.13
C SER A 361 -14.18 -33.64 -4.44
N ALA A 362 -13.74 -34.83 -4.84
CA ALA A 362 -14.26 -35.52 -6.02
C ALA A 362 -15.78 -35.74 -5.96
N VAL A 363 -16.32 -35.96 -4.76
CA VAL A 363 -17.77 -36.12 -4.52
C VAL A 363 -18.51 -34.82 -4.78
N THR A 364 -18.04 -33.70 -4.23
CA THR A 364 -18.66 -32.38 -4.46
C THR A 364 -18.56 -31.96 -5.93
N LEU A 365 -17.42 -32.24 -6.58
CA LEU A 365 -17.25 -31.98 -8.01
C LEU A 365 -18.25 -32.81 -8.82
N LYS A 366 -18.41 -34.10 -8.52
CA LYS A 366 -19.40 -34.96 -9.19
C LYS A 366 -20.82 -34.41 -9.11
N ALA A 367 -21.24 -34.00 -7.91
CA ALA A 367 -22.56 -33.40 -7.72
C ALA A 367 -22.72 -32.10 -8.52
N LEU A 368 -21.69 -31.25 -8.55
CA LEU A 368 -21.70 -29.98 -9.29
C LEU A 368 -21.70 -30.15 -10.80
N LEU A 369 -21.13 -31.24 -11.32
CA LEU A 369 -21.05 -31.53 -12.75
C LEU A 369 -22.22 -32.38 -13.27
N GLU A 370 -23.09 -32.87 -12.39
CA GLU A 370 -24.26 -33.65 -12.79
C GLU A 370 -25.17 -32.85 -13.74
N GLY A 371 -25.46 -33.43 -14.91
CA GLY A 371 -26.25 -32.78 -15.96
C GLY A 371 -25.52 -31.71 -16.78
N LYS A 372 -24.27 -31.35 -16.45
CA LYS A 372 -23.43 -30.44 -17.24
C LYS A 372 -22.70 -31.22 -18.36
N LYS A 373 -22.55 -30.60 -19.54
CA LYS A 373 -21.87 -31.20 -20.70
C LYS A 373 -20.36 -30.98 -20.65
N ILE A 374 -19.71 -31.46 -19.58
CA ILE A 374 -18.24 -31.45 -19.45
C ILE A 374 -17.73 -32.86 -19.71
N THR A 375 -16.74 -32.97 -20.58
CA THR A 375 -16.10 -34.25 -20.90
C THR A 375 -14.91 -34.53 -19.98
N ASP A 376 -14.58 -35.80 -19.76
CA ASP A 376 -13.38 -36.21 -19.02
C ASP A 376 -12.11 -35.55 -19.57
N ARG A 377 -12.03 -35.39 -20.90
CA ARG A 377 -10.95 -34.68 -21.56
C ARG A 377 -10.82 -33.22 -21.11
N GLN A 378 -11.93 -32.48 -21.01
CA GLN A 378 -11.90 -31.10 -20.54
C GLN A 378 -11.47 -31.00 -19.08
N LEU A 379 -11.85 -31.97 -18.25
CA LEU A 379 -11.41 -32.04 -16.85
C LEU A 379 -9.90 -32.28 -16.75
N VAL A 380 -9.38 -33.23 -17.53
CA VAL A 380 -7.94 -33.50 -17.60
C VAL A 380 -7.19 -32.28 -18.11
N GLU A 381 -7.59 -31.70 -19.24
CA GLU A 381 -6.93 -30.50 -19.80
C GLU A 381 -6.98 -29.32 -18.82
N GLY A 382 -8.10 -29.13 -18.12
CA GLY A 382 -8.25 -28.10 -17.09
C GLY A 382 -7.33 -28.31 -15.88
N ALA A 383 -7.24 -29.54 -15.37
CA ALA A 383 -6.37 -29.87 -14.24
C ALA A 383 -4.88 -29.87 -14.61
N MET A 384 -4.51 -30.23 -15.84
CA MET A 384 -3.15 -30.06 -16.34
C MET A 384 -2.76 -28.59 -16.41
N TYR A 385 -3.71 -27.73 -16.78
CA TYR A 385 -3.49 -26.29 -16.87
C TYR A 385 -3.46 -25.62 -15.49
N ALA A 386 -4.25 -26.11 -14.53
CA ALA A 386 -4.32 -25.67 -13.14
C ALA A 386 -4.04 -26.83 -12.17
N PRO A 387 -2.75 -27.17 -11.92
CA PRO A 387 -2.34 -28.39 -11.20
C PRO A 387 -2.95 -28.59 -9.82
N GLN A 388 -3.38 -27.51 -9.16
CA GLN A 388 -4.10 -27.57 -7.88
C GLN A 388 -5.41 -28.38 -7.91
N TRP A 389 -5.95 -28.70 -9.10
CA TRP A 389 -7.14 -29.54 -9.28
C TRP A 389 -6.82 -31.01 -9.59
N LEU A 390 -5.54 -31.38 -9.80
CA LEU A 390 -5.16 -32.73 -10.24
C LEU A 390 -5.64 -33.82 -9.30
N ASP A 391 -5.51 -33.62 -7.98
CA ASP A 391 -5.93 -34.61 -6.99
C ASP A 391 -7.44 -34.90 -7.07
N ILE A 392 -8.26 -33.83 -7.05
CA ILE A 392 -9.73 -33.93 -7.10
C ILE A 392 -10.20 -34.54 -8.42
N VAL A 393 -9.60 -34.14 -9.56
CA VAL A 393 -9.97 -34.64 -10.88
C VAL A 393 -9.53 -36.09 -11.08
N SER A 394 -8.33 -36.46 -10.61
CA SER A 394 -7.82 -37.84 -10.65
C SER A 394 -8.74 -38.78 -9.88
N GLU A 395 -9.15 -38.40 -8.68
CA GLU A 395 -10.10 -39.17 -7.86
C GLU A 395 -11.49 -39.23 -8.51
N TYR A 396 -11.99 -38.12 -9.07
CA TYR A 396 -13.28 -38.08 -9.77
C TYR A 396 -13.34 -39.05 -10.97
N LEU A 397 -12.29 -39.11 -11.78
CA LEU A 397 -12.21 -39.98 -12.96
C LEU A 397 -11.81 -41.43 -12.62
N GLY A 398 -11.35 -41.70 -11.40
CA GLY A 398 -10.76 -42.99 -11.03
C GLY A 398 -9.42 -43.27 -11.73
N TYR A 399 -8.67 -42.23 -12.11
CA TYR A 399 -7.39 -42.34 -12.82
C TYR A 399 -6.22 -41.98 -11.90
N GLU A 400 -5.69 -42.97 -11.16
CA GLU A 400 -4.49 -42.79 -10.33
C GLU A 400 -3.25 -42.34 -11.14
N GLY A 401 -3.19 -42.66 -12.44
CA GLY A 401 -2.07 -42.35 -13.33
C GLY A 401 -2.00 -40.91 -13.85
N LEU A 402 -2.96 -40.03 -13.55
CA LEU A 402 -2.88 -38.62 -13.97
C LEU A 402 -1.73 -37.87 -13.27
N LYS A 403 -1.34 -38.32 -12.07
CA LYS A 403 -0.27 -37.71 -11.27
C LYS A 403 1.14 -37.95 -11.83
N SER A 404 1.33 -39.00 -12.65
CA SER A 404 2.65 -39.39 -13.15
C SER A 404 2.99 -38.80 -14.53
N ALA A 405 2.06 -38.06 -15.15
CA ALA A 405 2.19 -37.51 -16.51
C ALA A 405 2.33 -35.98 -16.56
N CYS A 406 2.23 -35.29 -15.42
CA CYS A 406 2.46 -33.86 -15.23
C CYS A 406 3.73 -33.66 -14.40
#